data_AF-G8WZT4-F1
#
_entry.id   AF-G8WZT4-F1
#
_cell.length_a   1.000
_cell.length_b   1.000
_cell.length_c   1.000
_cell.angle_alpha   90.00
_cell.angle_beta   90.00
_cell.angle_gamma   90.00
#
_symmetry.space_group_name_H-M   'P 1'
#
loop_
_entity.id
_entity.type
_entity.pdbx_description
1 polymer ?
#
loop_
_entity_poly.entity_id
_entity_poly.type
_entity_poly.pdbx_seq_one_letter_code
_entity_poly.pdbx_strand_id
1 'polypeptide(L)'
;MCEARQAMDALTTRPADRETGSGEGRSAPAAPPAHRGAGPGRDEPGDAGGWSWFSPARPTGAKPEPADGDGTGPEPMTGGEGEPEGVQGGSPGSGPHAPGRGATGASWFGAAPANPAAATRTSATTVSSAAAFSSAARSATAPPPPTRPPTAAPPAPAPAPSRPATAREDTDADLIRRTMAVVEPIADRTTSHFYALLFLSHPEIRELFPAAMDVQRDRLFTALVTAARLADQPQRLTEYLSQLGRGHRKYGTRPEHYPAVGEALIGALSRYAAEMWNEEVEAAWVRAYTTISQIMIDAAARDERTAPAWWQAEVVGHELRTPQIAVITVRPDQPYPFRAGQYVAVETPWWPRVWRHYSPASAPRPDGLLTFHVKAVPAGWVSTALVHHARPGDVIRLGPPAGSMVVDHTSDDGLLCLGGGTGIAPIKALVEDVAEHGRARPVEVFYGARHDDDLYDLDTMVRLAQRHRWLSVRPVVSAGGAGLVGDLPDMVRRHGPWPSYVAYLSGPPGMIRGGVDALVATGMPTERIRHDALDELVTGRGPGLPGSPLGREVDP
;
A
#
# COMPACT_ATOMS: atom_id res chain seq x y z
N MET A 1 0.54 -15.28 -17.66
CA MET A 1 -0.07 -16.01 -18.80
C MET A 1 -1.47 -15.44 -19.11
N CYS A 2 -1.65 -14.11 -19.16
CA CYS A 2 -2.97 -13.46 -19.30
C CYS A 2 -3.11 -12.49 -20.49
N GLU A 3 -2.11 -12.36 -21.37
CA GLU A 3 -2.22 -11.53 -22.59
C GLU A 3 -2.60 -12.34 -23.85
N ALA A 4 -2.77 -13.65 -23.75
CA ALA A 4 -2.89 -14.56 -24.90
C ALA A 4 -4.32 -15.05 -25.22
N ARG A 5 -5.38 -14.49 -24.62
CA ARG A 5 -6.74 -15.06 -24.70
C ARG A 5 -7.87 -14.09 -25.13
N GLN A 6 -7.53 -12.93 -25.68
CA GLN A 6 -8.51 -11.94 -26.20
C GLN A 6 -8.35 -11.63 -27.70
N ALA A 7 -7.53 -12.39 -28.43
CA ALA A 7 -7.18 -12.12 -29.83
C ALA A 7 -7.89 -13.02 -30.85
N MET A 8 -9.09 -13.55 -30.55
CA MET A 8 -9.72 -14.60 -31.39
C MET A 8 -11.22 -14.48 -31.70
N ASP A 9 -11.85 -13.32 -31.49
CA ASP A 9 -13.27 -13.07 -31.87
C ASP A 9 -13.47 -11.86 -32.81
N ALA A 10 -12.38 -11.34 -33.41
CA ALA A 10 -12.40 -10.12 -34.24
C ALA A 10 -12.10 -10.37 -35.73
N LEU A 11 -12.77 -11.35 -36.35
CA LEU A 11 -12.72 -11.58 -37.80
C LEU A 11 -14.04 -12.19 -38.32
N THR A 12 -14.95 -11.35 -38.82
CA THR A 12 -15.67 -11.49 -40.12
C THR A 12 -16.84 -10.52 -40.19
N THR A 13 -16.69 -9.43 -40.96
CA THR A 13 -17.72 -8.89 -41.88
C THR A 13 -17.08 -7.80 -42.75
N ARG A 14 -17.01 -8.03 -44.06
CA ARG A 14 -16.77 -6.97 -45.06
C ARG A 14 -18.13 -6.34 -45.46
N PRO A 15 -18.16 -5.06 -45.85
CA PRO A 15 -19.37 -4.45 -46.40
C PRO A 15 -19.65 -4.98 -47.82
N ALA A 16 -20.94 -5.00 -48.19
CA ALA A 16 -21.42 -5.25 -49.54
C ALA A 16 -22.20 -4.04 -50.05
N ASP A 17 -22.39 -3.97 -51.37
CA ASP A 17 -22.58 -2.74 -52.13
C ASP A 17 -23.96 -2.07 -52.07
N ARG A 18 -23.98 -0.83 -52.59
CA ARG A 18 -25.19 -0.09 -52.99
C ARG A 18 -25.96 -0.84 -54.08
N GLU A 19 -27.29 -0.78 -54.03
CA GLU A 19 -28.08 -0.38 -55.21
C GLU A 19 -29.47 0.18 -54.84
N THR A 20 -30.27 0.51 -55.86
CA THR A 20 -31.26 1.62 -55.86
C THR A 20 -32.73 1.23 -55.71
N GLY A 21 -33.56 2.17 -55.23
CA GLY A 21 -35.03 2.17 -55.37
C GLY A 21 -35.73 2.98 -54.27
N SER A 22 -36.10 4.25 -54.48
CA SER A 22 -37.37 4.72 -55.05
C SER A 22 -38.63 4.28 -54.26
N GLY A 23 -39.23 5.20 -53.49
CA GLY A 23 -40.53 5.00 -52.82
C GLY A 23 -40.93 6.20 -51.97
N GLU A 24 -42.05 6.84 -52.30
CA GLU A 24 -42.57 8.04 -51.62
C GLU A 24 -43.29 7.70 -50.31
N GLY A 25 -43.39 8.67 -49.38
CA GLY A 25 -44.24 8.52 -48.19
C GLY A 25 -44.05 9.60 -47.12
N ARG A 26 -44.81 10.69 -47.20
CA ARG A 26 -44.91 11.68 -46.11
C ARG A 26 -45.60 11.07 -44.89
N SER A 27 -45.09 11.34 -43.67
CA SER A 27 -45.78 12.12 -42.62
C SER A 27 -45.25 11.82 -41.21
N ALA A 28 -45.14 12.87 -40.40
CA ALA A 28 -45.10 12.86 -38.94
C ALA A 28 -46.14 13.92 -38.45
N PRO A 29 -46.42 14.11 -37.14
CA PRO A 29 -46.01 13.35 -35.95
C PRO A 29 -47.22 13.00 -35.02
N ALA A 30 -46.98 12.26 -33.92
CA ALA A 30 -47.80 12.36 -32.71
C ALA A 30 -47.06 11.84 -31.46
N ALA A 31 -47.17 12.59 -30.35
CA ALA A 31 -46.68 12.22 -29.01
C ALA A 31 -47.90 11.88 -28.09
N PRO A 32 -47.70 11.33 -26.88
CA PRO A 32 -48.67 10.43 -26.22
C PRO A 32 -49.70 11.13 -25.31
N PRO A 33 -50.79 10.42 -24.93
CA PRO A 33 -51.65 10.82 -23.82
C PRO A 33 -51.12 10.32 -22.47
N ALA A 34 -51.09 11.19 -21.48
CA ALA A 34 -50.91 10.81 -20.07
C ALA A 34 -52.26 10.38 -19.46
N HIS A 35 -52.25 9.47 -18.49
CA HIS A 35 -53.42 9.23 -17.63
C HIS A 35 -53.07 9.19 -16.14
N ARG A 36 -54.05 9.67 -15.37
CA ARG A 36 -53.98 10.01 -13.94
C ARG A 36 -53.82 8.79 -13.04
N GLY A 37 -53.18 8.99 -11.89
CA GLY A 37 -53.06 7.96 -10.85
C GLY A 37 -54.31 7.83 -9.95
N ALA A 38 -54.30 6.77 -9.16
CA ALA A 38 -55.13 6.58 -7.98
C ALA A 38 -54.38 5.70 -6.98
N GLY A 39 -54.59 5.96 -5.70
CA GLY A 39 -54.34 5.04 -4.59
C GLY A 39 -55.41 5.28 -3.52
N PRO A 40 -55.36 4.63 -2.34
CA PRO A 40 -54.43 3.60 -1.91
C PRO A 40 -55.10 2.23 -1.64
N GLY A 41 -54.35 1.14 -1.75
CA GLY A 41 -54.74 -0.17 -1.22
C GLY A 41 -53.79 -0.58 -0.11
N ARG A 42 -54.31 -0.89 1.08
CA ARG A 42 -53.55 -1.53 2.16
C ARG A 42 -53.73 -3.04 2.03
N ASP A 43 -52.63 -3.77 1.94
CA ASP A 43 -52.57 -5.19 2.29
C ASP A 43 -51.20 -5.44 2.95
N GLU A 44 -51.22 -5.96 4.18
CA GLU A 44 -50.02 -6.47 4.86
C GLU A 44 -49.70 -7.88 4.34
N PRO A 45 -48.41 -8.22 4.25
CA PRO A 45 -48.00 -9.60 4.43
C PRO A 45 -46.93 -9.77 5.51
N GLY A 46 -47.22 -10.64 6.47
CA GLY A 46 -46.29 -11.65 6.96
C GLY A 46 -45.03 -11.17 7.68
N ASP A 47 -45.08 -11.28 9.02
CA ASP A 47 -43.94 -11.27 9.94
C ASP A 47 -42.74 -12.06 9.40
N ALA A 48 -41.70 -11.34 8.96
CA ALA A 48 -40.41 -11.90 8.55
C ALA A 48 -39.44 -11.83 9.72
N GLY A 49 -39.10 -12.98 10.29
CA GLY A 49 -38.33 -13.08 11.54
C GLY A 49 -37.02 -12.29 11.51
N GLY A 50 -36.92 -11.27 12.36
CA GLY A 50 -35.79 -10.35 12.38
C GLY A 50 -34.47 -10.98 12.82
N TRP A 51 -33.46 -10.96 11.95
CA TRP A 51 -32.10 -11.45 12.21
C TRP A 51 -31.26 -10.44 13.02
N SER A 52 -31.64 -10.22 14.28
CA SER A 52 -31.01 -9.25 15.20
C SER A 52 -29.69 -9.76 15.81
N TRP A 53 -28.73 -10.19 14.99
CA TRP A 53 -27.44 -10.73 15.45
C TRP A 53 -26.36 -9.66 15.66
N PHE A 54 -26.34 -8.62 14.82
CA PHE A 54 -25.31 -7.57 14.85
C PHE A 54 -25.75 -6.33 15.65
N SER A 55 -25.87 -6.47 16.97
CA SER A 55 -26.02 -5.31 17.86
C SER A 55 -24.65 -4.78 18.33
N PRO A 56 -24.25 -3.55 17.99
CA PRO A 56 -23.02 -2.97 18.54
C PRO A 56 -23.18 -2.69 20.05
N ALA A 57 -22.27 -3.22 20.86
CA ALA A 57 -22.21 -2.91 22.28
C ALA A 57 -21.93 -1.41 22.48
N ARG A 58 -22.84 -0.68 23.14
CA ARG A 58 -22.62 0.73 23.47
C ARG A 58 -21.45 0.85 24.45
N PRO A 59 -20.41 1.68 24.17
CA PRO A 59 -19.39 1.95 25.16
C PRO A 59 -20.01 2.71 26.35
N THR A 60 -19.74 2.23 27.56
CA THR A 60 -20.19 2.87 28.81
C THR A 60 -19.44 4.19 29.01
N GLY A 61 -20.11 5.31 28.76
CA GLY A 61 -19.53 6.64 28.92
C GLY A 61 -19.26 6.97 30.38
N ALA A 62 -18.00 7.21 30.73
CA ALA A 62 -17.64 7.92 31.96
C ALA A 62 -17.98 9.41 31.79
N LYS A 63 -18.72 9.95 32.76
CA LYS A 63 -19.20 11.33 32.77
C LYS A 63 -18.14 12.25 33.41
N PRO A 64 -17.66 13.31 32.73
CA PRO A 64 -16.88 14.36 33.40
C PRO A 64 -17.81 15.32 34.15
N GLU A 65 -17.37 15.76 35.33
CA GLU A 65 -18.01 16.84 36.11
C GLU A 65 -17.62 18.22 35.58
N PRO A 66 -18.43 19.27 35.85
CA PRO A 66 -18.22 20.60 35.29
C PRO A 66 -17.13 21.39 36.04
N ALA A 67 -16.52 22.34 35.32
CA ALA A 67 -15.68 23.37 35.91
C ALA A 67 -16.31 24.76 35.65
N ASP A 68 -16.85 25.36 36.71
CA ASP A 68 -16.91 26.82 36.84
C ASP A 68 -15.47 27.34 37.11
N GLY A 69 -15.05 28.55 36.77
CA GLY A 69 -15.71 29.69 36.12
C GLY A 69 -14.69 30.84 35.94
N ASP A 70 -15.16 32.02 35.52
CA ASP A 70 -14.43 33.27 35.23
C ASP A 70 -13.35 33.23 34.10
N GLY A 71 -13.26 34.21 33.20
CA GLY A 71 -14.09 35.40 33.00
C GLY A 71 -13.28 36.68 32.82
N THR A 72 -12.86 37.02 31.59
CA THR A 72 -12.64 38.43 31.15
C THR A 72 -12.34 38.55 29.65
N GLY A 73 -13.11 39.42 28.99
CA GLY A 73 -12.73 40.28 27.86
C GLY A 73 -13.44 41.62 28.07
N PRO A 74 -13.40 42.61 27.15
CA PRO A 74 -12.79 42.68 25.81
C PRO A 74 -11.62 43.74 25.82
N GLU A 75 -11.01 44.31 24.77
CA GLU A 75 -11.46 44.85 23.46
C GLU A 75 -10.26 45.02 22.47
N PRO A 76 -10.49 45.41 21.19
CA PRO A 76 -9.48 45.35 20.12
C PRO A 76 -8.67 46.64 19.91
N MET A 77 -7.57 46.54 19.15
CA MET A 77 -6.85 47.70 18.59
C MET A 77 -6.66 47.59 17.09
N THR A 78 -6.91 48.70 16.40
CA THR A 78 -6.95 48.87 14.95
C THR A 78 -5.70 49.53 14.38
N GLY A 79 -5.34 49.19 13.14
CA GLY A 79 -4.74 50.12 12.17
C GLY A 79 -3.23 50.37 12.25
N GLY A 80 -2.60 50.48 11.07
CA GLY A 80 -1.17 50.78 10.93
C GLY A 80 -0.62 50.46 9.55
N GLU A 81 -1.01 51.25 8.54
CA GLU A 81 -0.38 51.21 7.21
C GLU A 81 1.04 51.80 7.24
N GLY A 82 1.93 51.36 6.35
CA GLY A 82 3.31 51.83 6.28
C GLY A 82 4.13 51.16 5.16
N GLU A 83 3.95 51.63 3.94
CA GLU A 83 4.74 51.24 2.74
C GLU A 83 6.08 52.03 2.64
N PRO A 84 6.97 51.77 1.65
CA PRO A 84 8.40 51.61 1.95
C PRO A 84 9.32 52.71 1.42
N GLU A 85 10.58 52.70 1.89
CA GLU A 85 11.72 53.28 1.18
C GLU A 85 12.74 52.20 0.84
N GLY A 86 13.34 52.30 -0.35
CA GLY A 86 14.53 51.53 -0.72
C GLY A 86 15.56 52.45 -1.35
N VAL A 87 16.80 51.97 -1.54
CA VAL A 87 17.75 52.47 -2.56
C VAL A 87 18.98 51.52 -2.64
N GLN A 88 19.36 51.22 -3.89
CA GLN A 88 20.70 50.97 -4.49
C GLN A 88 21.93 50.95 -3.52
N GLY A 89 22.99 50.15 -3.71
CA GLY A 89 23.44 49.32 -4.83
C GLY A 89 24.98 49.46 -5.02
N GLY A 90 25.70 48.41 -5.43
CA GLY A 90 27.10 48.53 -5.90
C GLY A 90 28.12 47.48 -5.42
N SER A 91 28.79 46.83 -6.37
CA SER A 91 30.12 46.18 -6.23
C SER A 91 31.15 46.99 -7.05
N PRO A 92 32.47 47.02 -6.70
CA PRO A 92 33.47 45.98 -7.08
C PRO A 92 34.52 45.70 -5.97
N GLY A 93 35.57 44.88 -6.11
CA GLY A 93 35.95 43.89 -7.16
C GLY A 93 37.48 43.71 -7.31
N SER A 94 37.91 42.55 -7.86
CA SER A 94 39.29 42.18 -8.29
C SER A 94 40.40 41.91 -7.24
N GLY A 95 41.20 40.85 -7.46
CA GLY A 95 42.44 40.51 -6.72
C GLY A 95 43.70 41.11 -7.39
N PRO A 96 44.87 40.41 -7.51
CA PRO A 96 45.25 39.05 -7.07
C PRO A 96 46.64 38.94 -6.38
N HIS A 97 47.09 37.74 -5.94
CA HIS A 97 48.48 37.25 -6.16
C HIS A 97 48.74 35.78 -5.72
N ALA A 98 49.55 35.09 -6.54
CA ALA A 98 50.37 33.88 -6.24
C ALA A 98 51.79 34.16 -6.85
N PRO A 99 52.86 33.29 -6.82
CA PRO A 99 52.87 31.82 -7.04
C PRO A 99 54.00 30.96 -6.35
N GLY A 100 54.04 29.65 -6.64
CA GLY A 100 55.19 28.71 -6.45
C GLY A 100 54.74 27.25 -6.17
N ARG A 101 54.76 26.28 -7.11
CA ARG A 101 55.88 25.41 -7.61
C ARG A 101 56.59 24.60 -6.49
N GLY A 102 56.79 23.27 -6.53
CA GLY A 102 56.41 22.16 -7.45
C GLY A 102 56.38 20.81 -6.69
N ALA A 103 55.78 19.71 -7.19
CA ALA A 103 56.39 18.63 -8.01
C ALA A 103 57.61 17.93 -7.32
N THR A 104 57.79 16.59 -7.16
CA THR A 104 57.33 15.37 -7.89
C THR A 104 57.51 14.05 -7.06
N GLY A 105 56.81 12.95 -7.43
CA GLY A 105 57.19 11.52 -7.17
C GLY A 105 56.76 10.94 -5.80
N ALA A 106 56.03 9.82 -5.65
CA ALA A 106 56.18 8.43 -6.13
C ALA A 106 57.41 7.69 -5.54
N SER A 107 57.37 6.44 -5.03
CA SER A 107 56.28 5.48 -4.72
C SER A 107 56.86 4.13 -4.17
N TRP A 108 56.03 3.28 -3.54
CA TRP A 108 56.19 1.81 -3.29
C TRP A 108 56.95 1.24 -2.06
N PHE A 109 56.34 0.16 -1.51
CA PHE A 109 56.78 -0.85 -0.50
C PHE A 109 57.19 -0.36 0.91
N GLY A 110 56.89 -1.07 2.02
CA GLY A 110 56.10 -2.30 2.21
C GLY A 110 56.27 -2.91 3.62
N ALA A 111 55.51 -3.98 3.90
CA ALA A 111 55.68 -4.96 5.01
C ALA A 111 55.39 -4.56 6.49
N ALA A 112 54.50 -5.33 7.12
CA ALA A 112 54.55 -5.67 8.55
C ALA A 112 55.53 -6.87 8.74
N PRO A 113 55.95 -7.28 9.97
CA PRO A 113 55.04 -7.95 10.90
C PRO A 113 55.39 -7.87 12.42
N ALA A 114 54.56 -8.57 13.20
CA ALA A 114 54.89 -9.34 14.41
C ALA A 114 54.83 -8.69 15.81
N ASN A 115 54.36 -9.54 16.71
CA ASN A 115 54.06 -9.37 18.14
C ASN A 115 55.33 -9.50 19.00
N PRO A 116 55.33 -9.06 20.27
CA PRO A 116 55.34 -10.10 21.32
C PRO A 116 54.52 -9.80 22.59
N ALA A 117 54.12 -10.88 23.26
CA ALA A 117 53.69 -10.89 24.67
C ALA A 117 54.92 -10.78 25.61
N ALA A 118 54.85 -10.64 26.95
CA ALA A 118 53.76 -10.89 27.90
C ALA A 118 53.98 -10.17 29.26
N ALA A 119 53.01 -10.37 30.18
CA ALA A 119 53.17 -10.51 31.64
C ALA A 119 52.85 -9.33 32.61
N THR A 120 51.74 -9.53 33.34
CA THR A 120 51.53 -9.27 34.78
C THR A 120 51.56 -7.84 35.37
N ARG A 121 50.37 -7.34 35.75
CA ARG A 121 49.96 -7.39 37.18
C ARG A 121 48.47 -7.14 37.46
N THR A 122 48.04 -7.83 38.51
CA THR A 122 46.80 -7.83 39.30
C THR A 122 46.23 -6.44 39.64
N SER A 123 44.89 -6.29 39.62
CA SER A 123 44.06 -5.96 40.80
C SER A 123 42.57 -5.78 40.44
N ALA A 124 41.68 -6.40 41.21
CA ALA A 124 40.24 -6.15 41.19
C ALA A 124 39.86 -5.28 42.40
N THR A 125 38.76 -4.53 42.32
CA THR A 125 38.23 -3.74 43.44
C THR A 125 36.72 -3.91 43.54
N THR A 126 36.24 -4.25 44.75
CA THR A 126 34.83 -4.46 45.07
C THR A 126 34.45 -3.70 46.35
N VAL A 127 33.35 -2.94 46.25
CA VAL A 127 32.37 -2.48 47.27
C VAL A 127 32.67 -2.60 48.79
N SER A 128 32.50 -1.48 49.52
CA SER A 128 31.90 -1.36 50.88
C SER A 128 31.61 0.15 51.11
N SER A 129 30.60 0.68 51.84
CA SER A 129 30.10 0.49 53.22
C SER A 129 28.81 1.37 53.34
N ALA A 130 27.90 1.37 54.33
CA ALA A 130 27.96 1.09 55.78
C ALA A 130 26.57 0.72 56.38
N ALA A 131 26.49 0.44 57.69
CA ALA A 131 25.28 -0.03 58.40
C ALA A 131 25.13 0.56 59.82
N ALA A 132 23.89 0.53 60.38
CA ALA A 132 23.48 0.38 61.80
C ALA A 132 21.94 0.63 61.92
N PHE A 133 21.16 0.29 62.98
CA PHE A 133 21.44 -0.12 64.38
C PHE A 133 20.46 -1.25 64.85
N SER A 134 20.49 -1.59 66.15
CA SER A 134 20.02 -2.85 66.78
C SER A 134 18.89 -2.68 67.82
N SER A 135 18.12 -3.75 68.15
CA SER A 135 17.91 -4.26 69.53
C SER A 135 16.96 -5.49 69.60
N ALA A 136 16.95 -6.21 70.72
CA ALA A 136 16.34 -7.54 70.90
C ALA A 136 15.38 -7.64 72.12
N ALA A 137 14.60 -8.73 72.18
CA ALA A 137 14.12 -9.33 73.43
C ALA A 137 13.88 -10.85 73.26
N ARG A 138 14.11 -11.64 74.33
CA ARG A 138 13.87 -13.10 74.38
C ARG A 138 12.93 -13.43 75.54
N SER A 139 12.23 -14.57 75.46
CA SER A 139 11.82 -15.38 76.62
C SER A 139 11.49 -16.81 76.17
N ALA A 140 11.75 -17.81 77.03
CA ALA A 140 11.58 -19.23 76.75
C ALA A 140 11.26 -20.01 78.05
N THR A 141 10.45 -21.09 77.99
CA THR A 141 10.32 -22.11 79.06
C THR A 141 9.78 -23.48 78.57
N ALA A 142 10.59 -24.53 78.76
CA ALA A 142 10.36 -25.97 79.08
C ALA A 142 9.43 -26.97 78.28
N PRO A 143 9.69 -28.32 78.36
CA PRO A 143 9.01 -29.43 77.61
C PRO A 143 8.44 -30.56 78.54
N PRO A 144 8.32 -31.87 78.15
CA PRO A 144 7.49 -32.60 77.16
C PRO A 144 6.45 -33.57 77.85
N PRO A 145 5.80 -34.58 77.19
CA PRO A 145 6.36 -35.97 77.08
C PRO A 145 5.85 -36.75 75.79
N PRO A 146 5.69 -38.11 75.66
CA PRO A 146 6.28 -38.85 74.52
C PRO A 146 5.33 -39.62 73.55
N THR A 147 5.98 -40.14 72.50
CA THR A 147 5.59 -40.90 71.28
C THR A 147 4.41 -41.90 71.24
N ARG A 148 3.81 -42.01 70.03
CA ARG A 148 3.27 -43.25 69.42
C ARG A 148 3.64 -43.31 67.91
N PRO A 149 3.82 -44.50 67.31
CA PRO A 149 4.16 -44.67 65.89
C PRO A 149 2.93 -44.54 64.96
N PRO A 150 3.10 -44.16 63.68
CA PRO A 150 1.99 -44.03 62.73
C PRO A 150 1.54 -45.39 62.15
N THR A 151 0.22 -45.54 62.02
CA THR A 151 -0.43 -46.69 61.37
C THR A 151 -0.33 -46.59 59.84
N ALA A 152 -0.14 -47.71 59.14
CA ALA A 152 -0.09 -47.74 57.68
C ALA A 152 -1.46 -47.41 57.04
N ALA A 153 -1.45 -46.61 55.97
CA ALA A 153 -2.62 -46.32 55.15
C ALA A 153 -2.86 -47.42 54.09
N PRO A 154 -4.13 -47.69 53.70
CA PRO A 154 -4.45 -48.69 52.69
C PRO A 154 -4.07 -48.24 51.27
N PRO A 155 -3.84 -49.19 50.33
CA PRO A 155 -3.47 -48.86 48.95
C PRO A 155 -4.62 -48.21 48.17
N ALA A 156 -4.28 -47.27 47.29
CA ALA A 156 -5.23 -46.57 46.42
C ALA A 156 -5.86 -47.51 45.36
N PRO A 157 -7.12 -47.26 44.95
CA PRO A 157 -7.76 -48.04 43.90
C PRO A 157 -7.12 -47.79 42.52
N ALA A 158 -7.09 -48.83 41.69
CA ALA A 158 -6.54 -48.75 40.34
C ALA A 158 -7.34 -47.79 39.44
N PRO A 159 -6.69 -47.09 38.48
CA PRO A 159 -7.39 -46.19 37.57
C PRO A 159 -8.33 -46.95 36.63
N ALA A 160 -9.54 -46.42 36.46
CA ALA A 160 -10.51 -46.91 35.50
C ALA A 160 -10.01 -46.73 34.04
N PRO A 161 -10.41 -47.60 33.10
CA PRO A 161 -10.00 -47.48 31.70
C PRO A 161 -10.49 -46.16 31.10
N SER A 162 -9.57 -45.47 30.41
CA SER A 162 -9.84 -44.21 29.73
C SER A 162 -11.02 -44.34 28.76
N ARG A 163 -11.99 -43.42 28.83
CA ARG A 163 -12.94 -43.20 27.72
C ARG A 163 -12.14 -43.02 26.42
N PRO A 164 -12.62 -43.54 25.27
CA PRO A 164 -12.00 -43.21 23.98
C PRO A 164 -11.96 -41.69 23.83
N ALA A 165 -10.87 -41.18 23.27
CA ALA A 165 -10.70 -39.75 23.02
C ALA A 165 -11.94 -39.25 22.26
N THR A 166 -12.58 -38.22 22.80
CA THR A 166 -13.65 -37.50 22.09
C THR A 166 -13.10 -37.07 20.75
N ALA A 167 -13.92 -37.19 19.69
CA ALA A 167 -13.58 -36.59 18.40
C ALA A 167 -13.17 -35.14 18.64
N ARG A 168 -12.08 -34.68 18.00
CA ARG A 168 -11.72 -33.27 18.03
C ARG A 168 -12.92 -32.50 17.49
N GLU A 169 -13.50 -31.63 18.31
CA GLU A 169 -14.38 -30.56 17.84
C GLU A 169 -13.60 -29.78 16.76
N ASP A 170 -14.23 -29.55 15.62
CA ASP A 170 -13.60 -28.83 14.52
C ASP A 170 -13.41 -27.37 14.94
N THR A 171 -12.23 -26.81 14.70
CA THR A 171 -11.99 -25.40 15.06
C THR A 171 -12.75 -24.48 14.10
N ASP A 172 -13.06 -23.25 14.52
CA ASP A 172 -13.62 -22.21 13.63
C ASP A 172 -12.83 -22.10 12.31
N ALA A 173 -11.49 -22.21 12.38
CA ALA A 173 -10.61 -22.22 11.22
C ALA A 173 -10.80 -23.45 10.31
N ASP A 174 -11.09 -24.63 10.86
CA ASP A 174 -11.40 -25.83 10.09
C ASP A 174 -12.74 -25.70 9.36
N LEU A 175 -13.77 -25.21 10.03
CA LEU A 175 -15.11 -24.98 9.47
C LEU A 175 -15.08 -23.92 8.35
N ILE A 176 -14.37 -22.81 8.57
CA ILE A 176 -14.16 -21.75 7.57
C ILE A 176 -13.39 -22.28 6.35
N ARG A 177 -12.31 -23.05 6.56
CA ARG A 177 -11.54 -23.63 5.45
C ARG A 177 -12.36 -24.61 4.61
N ARG A 178 -13.16 -25.48 5.23
CA ARG A 178 -14.06 -26.40 4.52
C ARG A 178 -15.13 -25.64 3.73
N THR A 179 -15.73 -24.61 4.33
CA THR A 179 -16.71 -23.74 3.64
C THR A 179 -16.08 -23.08 2.42
N MET A 180 -14.89 -22.50 2.58
CA MET A 180 -14.17 -21.85 1.46
C MET A 180 -13.78 -22.84 0.35
N ALA A 181 -13.44 -24.09 0.67
CA ALA A 181 -13.16 -25.11 -0.33
C ALA A 181 -14.39 -25.49 -1.19
N VAL A 182 -15.60 -25.41 -0.64
CA VAL A 182 -16.86 -25.57 -1.39
C VAL A 182 -17.18 -24.34 -2.24
N VAL A 183 -16.86 -23.14 -1.73
CA VAL A 183 -17.19 -21.86 -2.39
C VAL A 183 -16.17 -21.46 -3.48
N GLU A 184 -14.89 -21.80 -3.35
CA GLU A 184 -13.82 -21.38 -4.28
C GLU A 184 -14.07 -21.79 -5.76
N PRO A 185 -14.57 -23.00 -6.10
CA PRO A 185 -14.92 -23.36 -7.47
C PRO A 185 -16.12 -22.58 -8.06
N ILE A 186 -16.89 -21.88 -7.23
CA ILE A 186 -18.13 -21.19 -7.61
C ILE A 186 -18.13 -19.70 -7.23
N ALA A 187 -16.95 -19.16 -6.91
CA ALA A 187 -16.71 -17.86 -6.30
C ALA A 187 -17.44 -16.68 -6.94
N ASP A 188 -17.46 -16.60 -8.28
CA ASP A 188 -18.15 -15.51 -9.01
C ASP A 188 -19.65 -15.49 -8.74
N ARG A 189 -20.31 -16.65 -8.66
CA ARG A 189 -21.75 -16.74 -8.34
C ARG A 189 -22.02 -16.31 -6.90
N THR A 190 -21.21 -16.79 -5.96
CA THR A 190 -21.34 -16.43 -4.54
C THR A 190 -21.10 -14.94 -4.32
N THR A 191 -20.05 -14.37 -4.94
CA THR A 191 -19.71 -12.94 -4.82
C THR A 191 -20.72 -12.04 -5.53
N SER A 192 -21.25 -12.47 -6.68
CA SER A 192 -22.33 -11.76 -7.37
C SER A 192 -23.62 -11.74 -6.55
N HIS A 193 -23.95 -12.86 -5.88
CA HIS A 193 -25.11 -12.93 -4.99
C HIS A 193 -24.91 -12.10 -3.71
N PHE A 194 -23.72 -12.12 -3.11
CA PHE A 194 -23.34 -11.24 -2.00
C PHE A 194 -23.61 -9.76 -2.32
N TYR A 195 -23.14 -9.27 -3.48
CA TYR A 195 -23.37 -7.86 -3.85
C TYR A 195 -24.82 -7.55 -4.18
N ALA A 196 -25.55 -8.52 -4.75
CA ALA A 196 -27.00 -8.36 -4.98
C ALA A 196 -27.75 -8.23 -3.64
N LEU A 197 -27.46 -9.12 -2.68
CA LEU A 197 -28.06 -9.08 -1.34
C LEU A 197 -27.70 -7.77 -0.61
N LEU A 198 -26.41 -7.40 -0.59
CA LEU A 198 -25.94 -6.16 0.03
C LEU A 198 -26.65 -4.92 -0.51
N PHE A 199 -26.75 -4.75 -1.83
CA PHE A 199 -27.34 -3.53 -2.41
C PHE A 199 -28.87 -3.54 -2.47
N LEU A 200 -29.52 -4.70 -2.30
CA LEU A 200 -30.98 -4.78 -2.14
C LEU A 200 -31.41 -4.52 -0.70
N SER A 201 -30.69 -5.05 0.29
CA SER A 201 -30.98 -4.80 1.72
C SER A 201 -30.48 -3.44 2.21
N HIS A 202 -29.35 -2.95 1.67
CA HIS A 202 -28.67 -1.71 2.09
C HIS A 202 -28.29 -0.83 0.89
N PRO A 203 -29.26 -0.17 0.24
CA PRO A 203 -29.01 0.65 -0.95
C PRO A 203 -28.00 1.78 -0.74
N GLU A 204 -27.95 2.36 0.46
CA GLU A 204 -27.05 3.45 0.85
C GLU A 204 -25.57 3.06 0.77
N ILE A 205 -25.25 1.77 0.99
CA ILE A 205 -23.88 1.26 0.91
C ILE A 205 -23.34 1.29 -0.53
N ARG A 206 -24.21 1.39 -1.54
CA ARG A 206 -23.82 1.42 -2.96
C ARG A 206 -22.86 2.57 -3.31
N GLU A 207 -22.95 3.71 -2.61
CA GLU A 207 -22.13 4.92 -2.87
C GLU A 207 -20.64 4.76 -2.49
N LEU A 208 -20.31 3.73 -1.72
CA LEU A 208 -18.93 3.38 -1.35
C LEU A 208 -18.19 2.66 -2.48
N PHE A 209 -18.93 2.13 -3.46
CA PHE A 209 -18.41 1.27 -4.52
C PHE A 209 -18.36 1.95 -5.89
N PRO A 210 -17.38 1.62 -6.75
CA PRO A 210 -17.31 2.12 -8.12
C PRO A 210 -18.54 1.73 -8.97
N ALA A 211 -18.78 2.44 -10.08
CA ALA A 211 -19.88 2.13 -10.98
C ALA A 211 -19.79 0.70 -11.56
N ALA A 212 -18.59 0.33 -12.03
CA ALA A 212 -18.28 -1.04 -12.45
C ALA A 212 -17.73 -1.87 -11.30
N MET A 213 -18.17 -3.13 -11.22
CA MET A 213 -17.97 -4.01 -10.06
C MET A 213 -17.15 -5.26 -10.36
N ASP A 214 -16.78 -5.50 -11.62
CA ASP A 214 -15.98 -6.65 -12.09
C ASP A 214 -14.70 -6.84 -11.27
N VAL A 215 -13.77 -5.87 -11.32
CA VAL A 215 -12.50 -5.91 -10.58
C VAL A 215 -12.71 -5.93 -9.06
N GLN A 216 -13.86 -5.43 -8.59
CA GLN A 216 -14.16 -5.36 -7.16
C GLN A 216 -14.63 -6.71 -6.59
N ARG A 217 -15.31 -7.54 -7.40
CA ARG A 217 -15.69 -8.92 -7.02
C ARG A 217 -14.46 -9.78 -6.75
N ASP A 218 -13.52 -9.78 -7.69
CA ASP A 218 -12.27 -10.54 -7.58
C ASP A 218 -11.49 -10.17 -6.31
N ARG A 219 -11.46 -8.87 -5.97
CA ARG A 219 -10.76 -8.37 -4.77
C ARG A 219 -11.38 -8.85 -3.47
N LEU A 220 -12.71 -8.77 -3.34
CA LEU A 220 -13.39 -9.25 -2.14
C LEU A 220 -13.14 -10.74 -1.94
N PHE A 221 -13.31 -11.54 -3.00
CA PHE A 221 -13.08 -12.98 -2.92
C PHE A 221 -11.62 -13.30 -2.56
N THR A 222 -10.66 -12.64 -3.21
CA THR A 222 -9.23 -12.76 -2.90
C THR A 222 -8.93 -12.43 -1.43
N ALA A 223 -9.56 -11.40 -0.87
CA ALA A 223 -9.38 -11.03 0.53
C ALA A 223 -9.94 -12.08 1.51
N LEU A 224 -11.12 -12.64 1.22
CA LEU A 224 -11.73 -13.72 2.01
C LEU A 224 -10.87 -15.00 1.98
N VAL A 225 -10.39 -15.41 0.81
CA VAL A 225 -9.46 -16.54 0.65
C VAL A 225 -8.15 -16.29 1.39
N THR A 226 -7.62 -15.05 1.35
CA THR A 226 -6.40 -14.69 2.07
C THR A 226 -6.59 -14.75 3.58
N ALA A 227 -7.71 -14.22 4.10
CA ALA A 227 -8.05 -14.31 5.52
C ALA A 227 -8.19 -15.77 5.98
N ALA A 228 -8.89 -16.62 5.20
CA ALA A 228 -9.05 -18.04 5.49
C ALA A 228 -7.70 -18.81 5.48
N ARG A 229 -6.79 -18.48 4.56
CA ARG A 229 -5.42 -19.05 4.52
C ARG A 229 -4.53 -18.58 5.69
N LEU A 230 -4.84 -17.43 6.29
CA LEU A 230 -4.15 -16.86 7.44
C LEU A 230 -4.83 -17.15 8.79
N ALA A 231 -5.93 -17.91 8.82
CA ALA A 231 -6.70 -18.19 10.04
C ALA A 231 -5.84 -18.77 11.19
N ASP A 232 -4.91 -19.68 10.88
CA ASP A 232 -3.98 -20.28 11.85
C ASP A 232 -2.76 -19.39 12.18
N GLN A 233 -2.71 -18.15 11.68
CA GLN A 233 -1.56 -17.23 11.82
C GLN A 233 -2.01 -15.85 12.37
N PRO A 234 -2.44 -15.76 13.65
CA PRO A 234 -3.14 -14.60 14.18
C PRO A 234 -2.42 -13.26 14.01
N GLN A 235 -1.09 -13.23 14.17
CA GLN A 235 -0.29 -12.02 14.03
C GLN A 235 -0.31 -11.49 12.60
N ARG A 236 -0.10 -12.37 11.61
CA ARG A 236 -0.09 -12.02 10.18
C ARG A 236 -1.49 -11.68 9.68
N LEU A 237 -2.52 -12.38 10.17
CA LEU A 237 -3.91 -12.04 9.90
C LEU A 237 -4.25 -10.64 10.46
N THR A 238 -3.85 -10.35 11.70
CA THR A 238 -4.09 -9.04 12.33
C THR A 238 -3.38 -7.91 11.58
N GLU A 239 -2.14 -8.13 11.13
CA GLU A 239 -1.38 -7.16 10.32
C GLU A 239 -2.07 -6.89 8.97
N TYR A 240 -2.41 -7.95 8.24
CA TYR A 240 -3.13 -7.88 6.96
C TYR A 240 -4.47 -7.14 7.08
N LEU A 241 -5.31 -7.54 8.05
CA LEU A 241 -6.60 -6.90 8.31
C LEU A 241 -6.45 -5.46 8.79
N SER A 242 -5.42 -5.15 9.58
CA SER A 242 -5.15 -3.77 9.99
C SER A 242 -4.77 -2.89 8.79
N GLN A 243 -3.99 -3.42 7.84
CA GLN A 243 -3.69 -2.71 6.59
C GLN A 243 -4.94 -2.54 5.73
N LEU A 244 -5.78 -3.56 5.63
CA LEU A 244 -7.05 -3.51 4.88
C LEU A 244 -8.01 -2.48 5.49
N GLY A 245 -8.15 -2.44 6.82
CA GLY A 245 -8.97 -1.46 7.54
C GLY A 245 -8.53 -0.01 7.30
N ARG A 246 -7.23 0.28 7.38
CA ARG A 246 -6.67 1.58 6.98
C ARG A 246 -6.96 1.89 5.51
N GLY A 247 -6.74 0.93 4.62
CA GLY A 247 -7.02 1.04 3.19
C GLY A 247 -8.50 1.25 2.84
N HIS A 248 -9.42 0.84 3.73
CA HIS A 248 -10.87 1.04 3.57
C HIS A 248 -11.33 2.47 3.88
N ARG A 249 -10.60 3.22 4.72
CA ARG A 249 -10.94 4.62 5.06
C ARG A 249 -11.18 5.46 3.82
N LYS A 250 -10.35 5.30 2.78
CA LYS A 250 -10.44 6.12 1.56
C LYS A 250 -11.73 5.97 0.75
N TYR A 251 -12.52 4.92 0.99
CA TYR A 251 -13.84 4.76 0.34
C TYR A 251 -14.98 5.43 1.15
N GLY A 252 -14.69 5.94 2.34
CA GLY A 252 -15.71 6.43 3.29
C GLY A 252 -16.30 5.33 4.16
N THR A 253 -15.62 4.18 4.30
CA THR A 253 -16.09 3.06 5.13
C THR A 253 -16.07 3.43 6.61
N ARG A 254 -17.21 3.25 7.29
CA ARG A 254 -17.46 3.56 8.70
C ARG A 254 -17.87 2.28 9.47
N PRO A 255 -17.78 2.25 10.81
CA PRO A 255 -18.20 1.09 11.61
C PRO A 255 -19.63 0.63 11.31
N GLU A 256 -20.54 1.59 11.10
CA GLU A 256 -21.94 1.36 10.75
C GLU A 256 -22.18 0.51 9.49
N HIS A 257 -21.21 0.43 8.56
CA HIS A 257 -21.38 -0.30 7.30
C HIS A 257 -21.03 -1.80 7.42
N TYR A 258 -20.33 -2.23 8.49
CA TYR A 258 -19.89 -3.62 8.63
C TYR A 258 -21.05 -4.61 8.91
N PRO A 259 -22.04 -4.34 9.78
CA PRO A 259 -23.18 -5.26 10.01
C PRO A 259 -23.86 -5.74 8.72
N ALA A 260 -24.18 -4.81 7.82
CA ALA A 260 -24.77 -5.09 6.50
C ALA A 260 -23.91 -6.00 5.61
N VAL A 261 -22.59 -5.80 5.64
CA VAL A 261 -21.63 -6.65 4.91
C VAL A 261 -21.55 -8.04 5.55
N GLY A 262 -21.63 -8.15 6.87
CA GLY A 262 -21.70 -9.43 7.59
C GLY A 262 -22.93 -10.24 7.24
N GLU A 263 -24.11 -9.61 7.30
CA GLU A 263 -25.39 -10.22 6.91
C GLU A 263 -25.36 -10.72 5.46
N ALA A 264 -24.97 -9.86 4.52
CA ALA A 264 -24.92 -10.23 3.11
C ALA A 264 -23.90 -11.35 2.82
N LEU A 265 -22.77 -11.38 3.54
CA LEU A 265 -21.76 -12.44 3.40
C LEU A 265 -22.29 -13.78 3.90
N ILE A 266 -22.88 -13.80 5.10
CA ILE A 266 -23.42 -15.01 5.72
C ILE A 266 -24.60 -15.55 4.89
N GLY A 267 -25.49 -14.69 4.41
CA GLY A 267 -26.58 -15.07 3.50
C GLY A 267 -26.10 -15.63 2.16
N ALA A 268 -24.97 -15.14 1.63
CA ALA A 268 -24.37 -15.71 0.42
C ALA A 268 -23.69 -17.06 0.69
N LEU A 269 -22.98 -17.21 1.81
CA LEU A 269 -22.32 -18.47 2.17
C LEU A 269 -23.33 -19.58 2.46
N SER A 270 -24.38 -19.30 3.24
CA SER A 270 -25.43 -20.28 3.55
C SER A 270 -26.17 -20.79 2.31
N ARG A 271 -26.40 -19.91 1.32
CA ARG A 271 -26.99 -20.29 0.03
C ARG A 271 -26.12 -21.23 -0.80
N TYR A 272 -24.81 -21.01 -0.83
CA TYR A 272 -23.89 -21.72 -1.75
C TYR A 272 -23.10 -22.86 -1.10
N ALA A 273 -23.07 -22.95 0.22
CA ALA A 273 -22.52 -24.07 1.00
C ALA A 273 -23.62 -24.88 1.72
N ALA A 274 -24.87 -24.82 1.22
CA ALA A 274 -26.08 -25.31 1.90
C ALA A 274 -26.02 -26.76 2.40
N GLU A 275 -25.32 -27.67 1.72
CA GLU A 275 -25.18 -29.08 2.14
C GLU A 275 -24.38 -29.27 3.43
N MET A 276 -23.49 -28.32 3.75
CA MET A 276 -22.67 -28.34 4.97
C MET A 276 -23.04 -27.22 5.96
N TRP A 277 -24.05 -26.39 5.64
CA TRP A 277 -24.42 -25.26 6.47
C TRP A 277 -25.29 -25.71 7.65
N ASN A 278 -24.81 -25.45 8.86
CA ASN A 278 -25.49 -25.77 10.11
C ASN A 278 -25.21 -24.67 11.15
N GLU A 279 -25.84 -24.77 12.33
CA GLU A 279 -25.69 -23.78 13.42
C GLU A 279 -24.23 -23.57 13.86
N GLU A 280 -23.40 -24.62 13.82
CA GLU A 280 -21.99 -24.58 14.22
C GLU A 280 -21.14 -23.80 13.20
N VAL A 281 -21.32 -24.10 11.91
CA VAL A 281 -20.67 -23.39 10.78
C VAL A 281 -21.10 -21.94 10.73
N GLU A 282 -22.39 -21.65 10.90
CA GLU A 282 -22.90 -20.28 10.93
C GLU A 282 -22.31 -19.49 12.10
N ALA A 283 -22.32 -20.06 13.30
CA ALA A 283 -21.75 -19.42 14.48
C ALA A 283 -20.24 -19.18 14.35
N ALA A 284 -19.49 -20.09 13.72
CA ALA A 284 -18.07 -19.90 13.40
C ALA A 284 -17.85 -18.73 12.43
N TRP A 285 -18.66 -18.61 11.38
CA TRP A 285 -18.61 -17.48 10.45
C TRP A 285 -18.99 -16.14 11.11
N VAL A 286 -19.99 -16.12 11.99
CA VAL A 286 -20.35 -14.92 12.78
C VAL A 286 -19.18 -14.48 13.67
N ARG A 287 -18.55 -15.41 14.41
CA ARG A 287 -17.39 -15.12 15.27
C ARG A 287 -16.19 -14.59 14.48
N ALA A 288 -15.88 -15.24 13.35
CA ALA A 288 -14.78 -14.82 12.48
C ALA A 288 -15.04 -13.47 11.83
N TYR A 289 -16.25 -13.23 11.30
CA TYR A 289 -16.62 -11.93 10.72
C TYR A 289 -16.55 -10.80 11.74
N THR A 290 -17.03 -11.05 12.97
CA THR A 290 -16.96 -10.09 14.07
C THR A 290 -15.51 -9.75 14.43
N THR A 291 -14.65 -10.76 14.50
CA THR A 291 -13.21 -10.57 14.76
C THR A 291 -12.53 -9.79 13.64
N ILE A 292 -12.82 -10.13 12.38
CA ILE A 292 -12.27 -9.48 11.19
C ILE A 292 -12.67 -8.01 11.15
N SER A 293 -13.97 -7.73 11.29
CA SER A 293 -14.51 -6.37 11.23
C SER A 293 -13.99 -5.51 12.39
N GLN A 294 -13.91 -6.03 13.61
CA GLN A 294 -13.36 -5.28 14.75
C GLN A 294 -11.88 -4.90 14.56
N ILE A 295 -11.03 -5.82 14.06
CA ILE A 295 -9.62 -5.51 13.77
C ILE A 295 -9.51 -4.38 12.74
N MET A 296 -10.34 -4.42 11.69
CA MET A 296 -10.38 -3.40 10.63
C MET A 296 -10.88 -2.04 11.14
N ILE A 297 -11.95 -2.03 11.95
CA ILE A 297 -12.52 -0.84 12.59
C ILE A 297 -11.49 -0.19 13.53
N ASP A 298 -10.89 -0.98 14.42
CA ASP A 298 -9.87 -0.49 15.35
C ASP A 298 -8.64 0.08 14.64
N ALA A 299 -8.20 -0.57 13.56
CA ALA A 299 -7.08 -0.08 12.76
C ALA A 299 -7.41 1.24 12.05
N ALA A 300 -8.62 1.38 11.52
CA ALA A 300 -9.10 2.62 10.91
C ALA A 300 -9.21 3.76 11.94
N ALA A 301 -9.80 3.50 13.11
CA ALA A 301 -9.95 4.48 14.19
C ALA A 301 -8.62 4.88 14.86
N ARG A 302 -7.59 4.02 14.80
CA ARG A 302 -6.21 4.37 15.19
C ARG A 302 -5.57 5.33 14.19
N ASP A 303 -5.68 5.02 12.91
CA ASP A 303 -5.10 5.77 11.78
C ASP A 303 -5.75 7.15 11.59
N GLU A 304 -7.05 7.26 11.90
CA GLU A 304 -7.81 8.51 11.86
C GLU A 304 -7.32 9.59 12.82
N ARG A 305 -6.67 9.21 13.93
CA ARG A 305 -6.08 10.19 14.85
C ARG A 305 -4.78 10.82 14.33
N THR A 306 -4.23 10.31 13.24
CA THR A 306 -2.94 10.73 12.68
C THR A 306 -3.01 11.25 11.25
N ALA A 307 -4.04 10.87 10.48
CA ALA A 307 -4.20 11.26 9.08
C ALA A 307 -5.68 11.28 8.66
N PRO A 308 -6.09 12.15 7.72
CA PRO A 308 -7.41 12.05 7.09
C PRO A 308 -7.52 10.76 6.25
N ALA A 309 -8.73 10.44 5.80
CA ALA A 309 -8.96 9.34 4.86
C ALA A 309 -8.40 9.62 3.44
N TRP A 310 -8.34 10.90 3.08
CA TRP A 310 -7.74 11.47 1.87
C TRP A 310 -7.44 12.96 2.09
N TRP A 311 -6.57 13.50 1.25
CA TRP A 311 -6.33 14.94 1.06
C TRP A 311 -7.06 15.37 -0.21
N GLN A 312 -7.59 16.58 -0.25
CA GLN A 312 -8.02 17.17 -1.52
C GLN A 312 -6.78 17.79 -2.19
N ALA A 313 -6.66 17.69 -3.50
CA ALA A 313 -5.58 18.34 -4.23
C ALA A 313 -6.11 19.01 -5.49
N GLU A 314 -5.93 20.33 -5.56
CA GLU A 314 -6.24 21.14 -6.73
C GLU A 314 -5.19 20.85 -7.82
N VAL A 315 -5.62 20.56 -9.05
CA VAL A 315 -4.73 20.59 -10.21
C VAL A 315 -4.33 22.04 -10.46
N VAL A 316 -3.04 22.34 -10.45
CA VAL A 316 -2.50 23.69 -10.65
C VAL A 316 -1.65 23.82 -11.91
N GLY A 317 -1.26 22.69 -12.50
CA GLY A 317 -0.56 22.62 -13.77
C GLY A 317 -0.89 21.34 -14.53
N HIS A 318 -1.00 21.45 -15.84
CA HIS A 318 -1.22 20.31 -16.75
C HIS A 318 -0.40 20.56 -18.01
N GLU A 319 0.55 19.67 -18.29
CA GLU A 319 1.49 19.79 -19.41
C GLU A 319 1.51 18.48 -20.21
N LEU A 320 1.03 18.50 -21.46
CA LEU A 320 1.17 17.36 -22.36
C LEU A 320 2.62 17.27 -22.86
N ARG A 321 3.33 16.20 -22.48
CA ARG A 321 4.68 15.89 -22.97
C ARG A 321 4.67 15.06 -24.24
N THR A 322 3.68 14.18 -24.37
CA THR A 322 3.36 13.51 -25.62
C THR A 322 1.83 13.44 -25.76
N PRO A 323 1.28 13.04 -26.92
CA PRO A 323 -0.17 12.85 -27.06
C PRO A 323 -0.76 11.78 -26.13
N GLN A 324 0.06 11.01 -25.40
CA GLN A 324 -0.38 10.00 -24.44
C GLN A 324 0.23 10.20 -23.04
N ILE A 325 1.02 11.24 -22.79
CA ILE A 325 1.68 11.47 -21.49
C ILE A 325 1.50 12.91 -21.04
N ALA A 326 0.93 13.10 -19.85
CA ALA A 326 0.80 14.40 -19.18
C ALA A 326 1.66 14.44 -17.90
N VAL A 327 2.26 15.59 -17.63
CA VAL A 327 2.76 15.97 -16.31
C VAL A 327 1.67 16.81 -15.64
N ILE A 328 1.16 16.33 -14.51
CA ILE A 328 0.08 16.98 -13.75
C ILE A 328 0.65 17.43 -12.42
N THR A 329 0.61 18.74 -12.17
CA THR A 329 1.04 19.34 -10.91
C THR A 329 -0.19 19.61 -10.05
N VAL A 330 -0.16 19.20 -8.79
CA VAL A 330 -1.27 19.40 -7.85
C VAL A 330 -0.81 20.03 -6.55
N ARG A 331 -1.70 20.82 -5.94
CA ARG A 331 -1.54 21.46 -4.63
C ARG A 331 -2.51 20.81 -3.64
N PRO A 332 -2.02 20.03 -2.67
CA PRO A 332 -2.83 19.57 -1.54
C PRO A 332 -3.44 20.72 -0.73
N ASP A 333 -4.62 20.49 -0.16
CA ASP A 333 -5.33 21.41 0.74
C ASP A 333 -4.65 21.58 2.12
N GLN A 334 -3.83 20.60 2.51
CA GLN A 334 -3.05 20.57 3.74
C GLN A 334 -1.74 19.77 3.52
N PRO A 335 -0.73 19.85 4.41
CA PRO A 335 0.55 19.17 4.24
C PRO A 335 0.40 17.66 3.93
N TYR A 336 1.03 17.21 2.84
CA TYR A 336 0.96 15.83 2.37
C TYR A 336 2.27 15.07 2.71
N PRO A 337 2.24 14.09 3.65
CA PRO A 337 3.46 13.56 4.28
C PRO A 337 4.09 12.41 3.48
N PHE A 338 4.47 12.65 2.23
CA PHE A 338 5.12 11.66 1.37
C PHE A 338 6.66 11.70 1.44
N ARG A 339 7.29 10.61 1.00
CA ARG A 339 8.74 10.54 0.74
C ARG A 339 8.98 10.24 -0.74
N ALA A 340 10.13 10.67 -1.26
CA ALA A 340 10.54 10.39 -2.63
C ALA A 340 10.51 8.87 -2.94
N GLY A 341 10.06 8.53 -4.14
CA GLY A 341 9.94 7.15 -4.64
C GLY A 341 8.70 6.38 -4.17
N GLN A 342 7.93 6.88 -3.20
CA GLN A 342 6.63 6.32 -2.83
C GLN A 342 5.58 6.44 -3.96
N TYR A 343 4.42 5.82 -3.77
CA TYR A 343 3.24 5.98 -4.60
C TYR A 343 2.01 6.38 -3.78
N VAL A 344 1.04 6.96 -4.47
CA VAL A 344 -0.17 7.56 -3.90
C VAL A 344 -1.39 7.02 -4.63
N ALA A 345 -2.45 6.65 -3.90
CA ALA A 345 -3.73 6.34 -4.52
C ALA A 345 -4.44 7.65 -4.91
N VAL A 346 -4.82 7.81 -6.17
CA VAL A 346 -5.56 8.96 -6.70
C VAL A 346 -6.98 8.55 -7.08
N GLU A 347 -7.97 9.32 -6.60
CA GLU A 347 -9.36 9.31 -7.07
C GLU A 347 -9.64 10.61 -7.82
N THR A 348 -10.36 10.50 -8.95
CA THR A 348 -10.71 11.64 -9.82
C THR A 348 -12.21 11.89 -9.82
N PRO A 349 -12.68 13.15 -9.93
CA PRO A 349 -14.11 13.47 -9.85
C PRO A 349 -14.96 12.81 -10.95
N TRP A 350 -14.36 12.53 -12.12
CA TRP A 350 -15.02 11.88 -13.26
C TRP A 350 -15.23 10.37 -13.09
N TRP A 351 -14.48 9.74 -12.19
CA TRP A 351 -14.50 8.29 -11.94
C TRP A 351 -14.45 8.01 -10.43
N PRO A 352 -15.51 8.38 -9.68
CA PRO A 352 -15.55 8.20 -8.24
C PRO A 352 -15.39 6.73 -7.85
N ARG A 353 -14.72 6.51 -6.72
CA ARG A 353 -14.31 5.22 -6.13
C ARG A 353 -13.34 4.39 -7.00
N VAL A 354 -12.97 4.85 -8.19
CA VAL A 354 -11.97 4.20 -9.05
C VAL A 354 -10.56 4.71 -8.75
N TRP A 355 -9.99 4.23 -7.65
CA TRP A 355 -8.62 4.61 -7.24
C TRP A 355 -7.55 3.99 -8.16
N ARG A 356 -6.53 4.78 -8.55
CA ARG A 356 -5.32 4.30 -9.25
C ARG A 356 -4.05 4.85 -8.61
N HIS A 357 -2.98 4.07 -8.62
CA HIS A 357 -1.73 4.44 -7.97
C HIS A 357 -0.80 5.20 -8.92
N TYR A 358 -0.26 6.32 -8.45
CA TYR A 358 0.73 7.14 -9.16
C TYR A 358 1.86 7.55 -8.21
N SER A 359 3.10 7.48 -8.66
CA SER A 359 4.25 7.99 -7.90
C SER A 359 4.45 9.49 -8.16
N PRO A 360 4.68 10.30 -7.11
CA PRO A 360 5.20 11.65 -7.27
C PRO A 360 6.52 11.63 -8.03
N ALA A 361 6.69 12.60 -8.95
CA ALA A 361 7.83 12.73 -9.84
C ALA A 361 8.88 13.75 -9.37
N SER A 362 8.78 14.15 -8.10
CA SER A 362 9.64 15.11 -7.41
C SER A 362 9.86 14.69 -5.96
N ALA A 363 10.94 15.17 -5.34
CA ALA A 363 11.10 15.10 -3.88
C ALA A 363 10.05 15.99 -3.17
N PRO A 364 9.81 15.82 -1.85
CA PRO A 364 8.94 16.70 -1.07
C PRO A 364 9.51 18.12 -0.97
N ARG A 365 8.80 19.11 -1.56
CA ARG A 365 9.27 20.50 -1.68
C ARG A 365 8.61 21.44 -0.66
N PRO A 366 9.25 22.58 -0.32
CA PRO A 366 8.67 23.60 0.56
C PRO A 366 7.39 24.25 0.03
N ASP A 367 7.12 24.20 -1.28
CA ASP A 367 5.89 24.69 -1.89
C ASP A 367 4.69 23.72 -1.73
N GLY A 368 4.94 22.52 -1.21
CA GLY A 368 3.94 21.48 -1.00
C GLY A 368 3.39 20.85 -2.30
N LEU A 369 3.94 21.19 -3.46
CA LEU A 369 3.42 20.72 -4.75
C LEU A 369 3.87 19.30 -5.06
N LEU A 370 2.94 18.49 -5.58
CA LEU A 370 3.23 17.16 -6.12
C LEU A 370 3.13 17.20 -7.64
N THR A 371 4.04 16.50 -8.32
CA THR A 371 3.98 16.29 -9.77
C THR A 371 3.74 14.82 -10.08
N PHE A 372 2.87 14.49 -11.03
CA PHE A 372 2.60 13.12 -11.45
C PHE A 372 2.79 12.99 -12.96
N HIS A 373 3.56 11.99 -13.41
CA HIS A 373 3.67 11.68 -14.83
C HIS A 373 2.67 10.56 -15.18
N VAL A 374 1.62 10.91 -15.92
CA VAL A 374 0.51 10.00 -16.22
C VAL A 374 0.56 9.61 -17.70
N LYS A 375 0.64 8.29 -17.97
CA LYS A 375 0.45 7.73 -19.33
C LYS A 375 -0.99 7.28 -19.51
N ALA A 376 -1.64 7.76 -20.57
CA ALA A 376 -2.93 7.27 -21.02
C ALA A 376 -2.80 5.80 -21.43
N VAL A 377 -3.66 4.95 -20.87
CA VAL A 377 -3.73 3.52 -21.21
C VAL A 377 -4.96 3.34 -22.10
N PRO A 378 -4.88 2.61 -23.24
CA PRO A 378 -6.05 2.34 -24.07
C PRO A 378 -7.22 1.78 -23.25
N ALA A 379 -8.42 2.33 -23.44
CA ALA A 379 -9.63 2.06 -22.64
C ALA A 379 -9.52 2.32 -21.11
N GLY A 380 -8.40 2.84 -20.61
CA GLY A 380 -8.18 3.13 -19.19
C GLY A 380 -8.88 4.41 -18.74
N TRP A 381 -9.92 4.28 -17.91
CA TRP A 381 -10.80 5.39 -17.52
C TRP A 381 -10.08 6.55 -16.83
N VAL A 382 -9.37 6.28 -15.72
CA VAL A 382 -8.72 7.30 -14.90
C VAL A 382 -7.53 7.93 -15.61
N SER A 383 -6.67 7.13 -16.27
CA SER A 383 -5.48 7.64 -16.95
C SER A 383 -5.84 8.47 -18.19
N THR A 384 -6.86 8.07 -18.96
CA THR A 384 -7.34 8.87 -20.11
C THR A 384 -7.96 10.19 -19.63
N ALA A 385 -8.75 10.17 -18.54
CA ALA A 385 -9.33 11.38 -17.97
C ALA A 385 -8.25 12.35 -17.46
N LEU A 386 -7.25 11.85 -16.71
CA LEU A 386 -6.11 12.66 -16.25
C LEU A 386 -5.30 13.27 -17.40
N VAL A 387 -5.00 12.51 -18.46
CA VAL A 387 -4.19 13.02 -19.59
C VAL A 387 -4.97 13.99 -20.46
N HIS A 388 -6.23 13.71 -20.80
CA HIS A 388 -6.96 14.47 -21.83
C HIS A 388 -8.02 15.44 -21.28
N HIS A 389 -8.63 15.14 -20.13
CA HIS A 389 -9.76 15.89 -19.60
C HIS A 389 -9.38 16.86 -18.47
N ALA A 390 -8.50 16.47 -17.55
CA ALA A 390 -8.10 17.29 -16.40
C ALA A 390 -7.54 18.67 -16.80
N ARG A 391 -7.90 19.70 -16.04
CA ARG A 391 -7.49 21.10 -16.21
C ARG A 391 -7.10 21.70 -14.86
N PRO A 392 -6.31 22.80 -14.84
CA PRO A 392 -6.13 23.58 -13.63
C PRO A 392 -7.48 24.02 -13.03
N GLY A 393 -7.61 23.91 -11.71
CA GLY A 393 -8.85 24.14 -10.95
C GLY A 393 -9.68 22.87 -10.66
N ASP A 394 -9.42 21.75 -11.34
CA ASP A 394 -10.05 20.46 -10.97
C ASP A 394 -9.51 19.96 -9.63
N VAL A 395 -10.37 19.40 -8.78
CA VAL A 395 -9.97 18.81 -7.49
C VAL A 395 -9.98 17.28 -7.58
N ILE A 396 -8.81 16.68 -7.33
CA ILE A 396 -8.64 15.23 -7.17
C ILE A 396 -8.43 14.88 -5.69
N ARG A 397 -8.55 13.59 -5.33
CA ARG A 397 -8.24 13.11 -3.98
C ARG A 397 -6.98 12.28 -3.96
N LEU A 398 -6.14 12.52 -2.97
CA LEU A 398 -4.94 11.74 -2.67
C LEU A 398 -5.21 10.89 -1.42
N GLY A 399 -5.08 9.58 -1.52
CA GLY A 399 -5.06 8.69 -0.35
C GLY A 399 -3.73 8.80 0.41
N PRO A 400 -3.56 8.08 1.54
CA PRO A 400 -2.29 8.02 2.24
C PRO A 400 -1.14 7.54 1.33
N PRO A 401 0.09 8.09 1.47
CA PRO A 401 1.24 7.64 0.71
C PRO A 401 1.67 6.25 1.17
N ALA A 402 2.13 5.43 0.23
CA ALA A 402 2.54 4.05 0.46
C ALA A 402 3.72 3.67 -0.43
N GLY A 403 4.29 2.49 -0.19
CA GLY A 403 5.47 2.01 -0.92
C GLY A 403 6.78 2.13 -0.13
N SER A 404 7.74 1.36 -0.61
CA SER A 404 8.99 0.99 0.06
C SER A 404 10.24 1.44 -0.69
N MET A 405 10.08 1.96 -1.91
CA MET A 405 11.14 2.51 -2.75
C MET A 405 11.68 3.87 -2.24
N VAL A 406 12.09 3.96 -0.97
CA VAL A 406 12.67 5.17 -0.36
C VAL A 406 14.19 5.02 -0.18
N VAL A 407 14.95 6.11 -0.33
CA VAL A 407 16.40 6.11 -0.08
C VAL A 407 16.70 5.94 1.41
N ASP A 408 17.73 5.14 1.72
CA ASP A 408 18.43 5.16 3.00
C ASP A 408 19.65 6.09 2.90
N HIS A 409 19.55 7.25 3.56
CA HIS A 409 20.59 8.28 3.63
C HIS A 409 21.64 8.02 4.72
N THR A 410 21.51 6.94 5.50
CA THR A 410 22.48 6.56 6.54
C THR A 410 23.64 5.72 5.97
N SER A 411 23.41 4.97 4.89
CA SER A 411 24.45 4.25 4.14
C SER A 411 25.32 5.19 3.26
N ASP A 412 26.37 4.65 2.65
CA ASP A 412 27.12 5.24 1.53
C ASP A 412 26.99 4.41 0.23
N ASP A 413 26.17 3.35 0.21
CA ASP A 413 25.88 2.56 -0.99
C ASP A 413 25.38 3.46 -2.14
N GLY A 414 25.89 3.21 -3.35
CA GLY A 414 25.41 3.88 -4.57
C GLY A 414 23.98 3.47 -4.93
N LEU A 415 23.29 4.28 -5.74
CA LEU A 415 21.94 3.97 -6.22
C LEU A 415 21.97 3.54 -7.68
N LEU A 416 21.36 2.39 -7.99
CA LEU A 416 21.22 1.87 -9.35
C LEU A 416 19.74 1.92 -9.75
N CYS A 417 19.38 2.88 -10.58
CA CYS A 417 17.99 3.23 -10.83
C CYS A 417 17.56 2.80 -12.24
N LEU A 418 16.56 1.94 -12.35
CA LEU A 418 16.00 1.45 -13.61
C LEU A 418 14.59 2.03 -13.79
N GLY A 419 14.43 3.01 -14.66
CA GLY A 419 13.14 3.63 -14.99
C GLY A 419 12.65 3.20 -16.37
N GLY A 420 11.42 2.70 -16.48
CA GLY A 420 10.79 2.32 -17.75
C GLY A 420 9.57 3.17 -18.07
N GLY A 421 9.60 3.96 -19.15
CA GLY A 421 8.51 4.88 -19.50
C GLY A 421 8.15 5.84 -18.35
N THR A 422 6.90 5.86 -17.89
CA THR A 422 6.50 6.68 -16.72
C THR A 422 7.10 6.23 -15.39
N GLY A 423 7.72 5.05 -15.32
CA GLY A 423 8.53 4.62 -14.18
C GLY A 423 9.76 5.49 -13.90
N ILE A 424 10.13 6.39 -14.82
CA ILE A 424 11.13 7.43 -14.54
C ILE A 424 10.70 8.43 -13.45
N ALA A 425 9.38 8.61 -13.20
CA ALA A 425 8.87 9.55 -12.21
C ALA A 425 9.40 9.30 -10.78
N PRO A 426 9.18 8.13 -10.16
CA PRO A 426 9.75 7.85 -8.83
C PRO A 426 11.28 7.87 -8.83
N ILE A 427 11.93 7.46 -9.93
CA ILE A 427 13.39 7.52 -10.06
C ILE A 427 13.91 8.97 -10.02
N LYS A 428 13.26 9.89 -10.73
CA LYS A 428 13.54 11.32 -10.69
C LYS A 428 13.33 11.89 -9.29
N ALA A 429 12.26 11.50 -8.60
CA ALA A 429 12.03 11.89 -7.21
C ALA A 429 13.20 11.45 -6.30
N LEU A 430 13.69 10.21 -6.44
CA LEU A 430 14.84 9.70 -5.67
C LEU A 430 16.15 10.43 -6.00
N VAL A 431 16.33 10.87 -7.26
CA VAL A 431 17.48 11.70 -7.67
C VAL A 431 17.41 13.10 -7.06
N GLU A 432 16.23 13.73 -7.06
CA GLU A 432 16.02 15.02 -6.38
C GLU A 432 16.24 14.90 -4.87
N ASP A 433 15.77 13.82 -4.24
CA ASP A 433 15.94 13.53 -2.81
C ASP A 433 17.43 13.41 -2.42
N VAL A 434 18.25 12.69 -3.19
CA VAL A 434 19.72 12.64 -2.99
C VAL A 434 20.37 14.01 -3.17
N ALA A 435 19.90 14.83 -4.12
CA ALA A 435 20.44 16.17 -4.33
C ALA A 435 20.13 17.13 -3.16
N GLU A 436 18.94 17.02 -2.57
CA GLU A 436 18.50 17.85 -1.44
C GLU A 436 19.14 17.45 -0.11
N HIS A 437 19.43 16.15 0.11
CA HIS A 437 20.09 15.66 1.33
C HIS A 437 21.61 16.00 1.42
N GLY A 438 22.20 16.61 0.37
CA GLY A 438 23.56 17.16 0.39
C GLY A 438 24.72 16.14 0.41
N ARG A 439 24.47 14.86 0.72
CA ARG A 439 25.48 13.79 0.72
C ARG A 439 25.59 13.16 -0.67
N ALA A 440 26.57 13.61 -1.44
CA ALA A 440 26.85 13.04 -2.77
C ALA A 440 27.22 11.56 -2.68
N ARG A 441 26.49 10.71 -3.40
CA ARG A 441 26.81 9.30 -3.66
C ARG A 441 26.63 8.99 -5.14
N PRO A 442 27.31 7.97 -5.71
CA PRO A 442 27.10 7.58 -7.10
C PRO A 442 25.63 7.20 -7.35
N VAL A 443 25.02 7.78 -8.38
CA VAL A 443 23.66 7.43 -8.83
C VAL A 443 23.68 7.14 -10.32
N GLU A 444 23.29 5.92 -10.67
CA GLU A 444 23.42 5.36 -12.01
C GLU A 444 22.01 5.07 -12.54
N VAL A 445 21.47 5.97 -13.37
CA VAL A 445 20.12 5.85 -13.95
C VAL A 445 20.19 5.23 -15.33
N PHE A 446 19.47 4.12 -15.53
CA PHE A 446 19.11 3.56 -16.83
C PHE A 446 17.64 3.92 -17.12
N TYR A 447 17.41 4.75 -18.15
CA TYR A 447 16.06 5.15 -18.56
C TYR A 447 15.68 4.44 -19.85
N GLY A 448 14.81 3.44 -19.74
CA GLY A 448 14.41 2.55 -20.83
C GLY A 448 13.11 2.94 -21.50
N ALA A 449 13.11 2.88 -22.83
CA ALA A 449 11.92 2.99 -23.65
C ALA A 449 12.02 2.16 -24.94
N ARG A 450 10.94 2.13 -25.75
CA ARG A 450 10.92 1.41 -27.03
C ARG A 450 11.60 2.23 -28.14
N HIS A 451 11.32 3.53 -28.18
CA HIS A 451 11.82 4.50 -29.16
C HIS A 451 12.30 5.77 -28.45
N ASP A 452 13.05 6.62 -29.12
CA ASP A 452 13.55 7.90 -28.55
C ASP A 452 12.41 8.80 -28.04
N ASP A 453 11.32 8.94 -28.82
CA ASP A 453 10.16 9.78 -28.45
C ASP A 453 9.41 9.28 -27.19
N ASP A 454 9.57 8.01 -26.81
CA ASP A 454 9.02 7.47 -25.56
C ASP A 454 9.84 7.92 -24.33
N LEU A 455 11.04 8.51 -24.48
CA LEU A 455 11.89 9.05 -23.42
C LEU A 455 11.53 10.50 -23.03
N TYR A 456 10.23 10.81 -22.93
CA TYR A 456 9.60 12.14 -22.80
C TYR A 456 10.08 13.10 -21.68
N ASP A 457 10.92 12.67 -20.73
CA ASP A 457 11.52 13.52 -19.68
C ASP A 457 13.06 13.40 -19.63
N LEU A 458 13.68 12.86 -20.70
CA LEU A 458 15.14 12.69 -20.81
C LEU A 458 15.88 14.02 -20.62
N ASP A 459 15.40 15.10 -21.22
CA ASP A 459 15.98 16.43 -21.07
C ASP A 459 16.06 16.88 -19.61
N THR A 460 15.07 16.54 -18.79
CA THR A 460 15.08 16.85 -17.35
C THR A 460 16.16 16.03 -16.63
N MET A 461 16.27 14.74 -16.94
CA MET A 461 17.29 13.87 -16.38
C MET A 461 18.71 14.29 -16.81
N VAL A 462 18.89 14.70 -18.07
CA VAL A 462 20.16 15.25 -18.58
C VAL A 462 20.52 16.56 -17.90
N ARG A 463 19.56 17.48 -17.69
CA ARG A 463 19.78 18.72 -16.91
C ARG A 463 20.18 18.42 -15.46
N LEU A 464 19.59 17.40 -14.83
CA LEU A 464 20.00 16.95 -13.50
C LEU A 464 21.45 16.42 -13.52
N ALA A 465 21.82 15.58 -14.48
CA ALA A 465 23.18 15.05 -14.61
C ALA A 465 24.24 16.14 -14.88
N GLN A 466 23.88 17.19 -15.64
CA GLN A 466 24.75 18.36 -15.85
C GLN A 466 24.98 19.16 -14.56
N ARG A 467 23.99 19.22 -13.66
CA ARG A 467 24.09 19.90 -12.36
C ARG A 467 24.81 19.06 -11.29
N HIS A 468 24.70 17.73 -11.37
CA HIS A 468 25.16 16.81 -10.33
C HIS A 468 26.20 15.83 -10.87
N ARG A 469 27.48 16.10 -10.60
CA ARG A 469 28.63 15.30 -11.07
C ARG A 469 28.66 13.84 -10.58
N TRP A 470 27.82 13.48 -9.62
CA TRP A 470 27.64 12.12 -9.09
C TRP A 470 26.53 11.33 -9.78
N LEU A 471 25.78 11.96 -10.70
CA LEU A 471 24.65 11.36 -11.41
C LEU A 471 25.02 11.02 -12.86
N SER A 472 24.93 9.74 -13.20
CA SER A 472 25.02 9.24 -14.57
C SER A 472 23.62 8.90 -15.09
N VAL A 473 23.24 9.41 -16.26
CA VAL A 473 21.97 9.06 -16.94
C VAL A 473 22.27 8.40 -18.27
N ARG A 474 21.79 7.17 -18.45
CA ARG A 474 21.91 6.38 -19.68
C ARG A 474 20.53 6.12 -20.27
N PRO A 475 20.14 6.81 -21.35
CA PRO A 475 18.97 6.41 -22.14
C PRO A 475 19.24 5.05 -22.79
N VAL A 476 18.24 4.16 -22.74
CA VAL A 476 18.26 2.84 -23.38
C VAL A 476 17.02 2.71 -24.26
N VAL A 477 17.21 2.35 -25.52
CA VAL A 477 16.13 2.20 -26.51
C VAL A 477 16.25 0.89 -27.27
N SER A 478 15.12 0.26 -27.56
CA SER A 478 15.10 -1.07 -28.16
C SER A 478 15.60 -1.09 -29.60
N ALA A 479 15.37 -0.02 -30.37
CA ALA A 479 15.85 0.11 -31.75
C ALA A 479 16.01 1.58 -32.16
N GLY A 480 17.11 1.88 -32.86
CA GLY A 480 17.47 3.26 -33.25
C GLY A 480 18.02 4.09 -32.09
N GLY A 481 18.32 5.36 -32.37
CA GLY A 481 18.47 6.38 -31.34
C GLY A 481 19.89 6.81 -30.95
N ALA A 482 19.96 7.90 -30.17
CA ALA A 482 21.21 8.53 -29.71
C ALA A 482 21.78 7.94 -28.40
N GLY A 483 21.08 6.98 -27.80
CA GLY A 483 21.43 6.35 -26.52
C GLY A 483 22.11 4.98 -26.66
N LEU A 484 22.01 4.16 -25.60
CA LEU A 484 22.36 2.75 -25.67
C LEU A 484 21.26 1.98 -26.41
N VAL A 485 21.63 1.19 -27.42
CA VAL A 485 20.69 0.36 -28.17
C VAL A 485 20.64 -1.06 -27.59
N GLY A 486 19.45 -1.51 -27.18
CA GLY A 486 19.21 -2.86 -26.69
C GLY A 486 18.12 -2.94 -25.62
N ASP A 487 18.04 -4.08 -24.94
CA ASP A 487 17.15 -4.27 -23.79
C ASP A 487 17.79 -3.75 -22.49
N LEU A 488 16.98 -3.15 -21.61
CA LEU A 488 17.48 -2.46 -20.42
C LEU A 488 18.10 -3.40 -19.37
N PRO A 489 17.46 -4.52 -18.97
CA PRO A 489 18.09 -5.60 -18.20
C PRO A 489 19.47 -6.02 -18.73
N ASP A 490 19.61 -6.12 -20.04
CA ASP A 490 20.84 -6.53 -20.71
C ASP A 490 21.93 -5.44 -20.65
N MET A 491 21.55 -4.17 -20.79
CA MET A 491 22.47 -3.05 -20.58
C MET A 491 22.99 -3.00 -19.14
N VAL A 492 22.10 -3.18 -18.15
CA VAL A 492 22.46 -3.20 -16.72
C VAL A 492 23.41 -4.35 -16.40
N ARG A 493 23.22 -5.53 -17.01
CA ARG A 493 24.14 -6.67 -16.90
C ARG A 493 25.54 -6.34 -17.45
N ARG A 494 25.61 -5.70 -18.62
CA ARG A 494 26.89 -5.38 -19.31
C ARG A 494 27.70 -4.25 -18.64
N HIS A 495 27.03 -3.36 -17.91
CA HIS A 495 27.67 -2.27 -17.18
C HIS A 495 28.03 -2.62 -15.71
N GLY A 496 27.59 -3.78 -15.24
CA GLY A 496 27.98 -4.32 -13.94
C GLY A 496 29.39 -4.95 -13.92
N PRO A 497 29.80 -5.60 -12.81
CA PRO A 497 29.00 -5.86 -11.61
C PRO A 497 28.72 -4.58 -10.80
N TRP A 498 27.73 -4.65 -9.90
CA TRP A 498 27.27 -3.51 -9.09
C TRP A 498 27.53 -3.71 -7.58
N PRO A 499 28.79 -3.87 -7.14
CA PRO A 499 29.12 -4.00 -5.71
C PRO A 499 28.82 -2.70 -4.97
N SER A 500 28.29 -2.79 -3.75
CA SER A 500 27.94 -1.62 -2.92
C SER A 500 26.92 -0.68 -3.56
N TYR A 501 25.98 -1.22 -4.35
CA TYR A 501 24.78 -0.52 -4.81
C TYR A 501 23.51 -1.07 -4.15
N VAL A 502 22.48 -0.23 -4.12
CA VAL A 502 21.07 -0.61 -3.89
C VAL A 502 20.29 -0.25 -5.16
N ALA A 503 19.55 -1.20 -5.71
CA ALA A 503 18.81 -1.03 -6.95
C ALA A 503 17.35 -0.61 -6.70
N TYR A 504 16.85 0.32 -7.52
CA TYR A 504 15.47 0.83 -7.50
C TYR A 504 14.87 0.67 -8.91
N LEU A 505 13.81 -0.12 -9.05
CA LEU A 505 13.21 -0.46 -10.34
C LEU A 505 11.77 0.02 -10.39
N SER A 506 11.40 0.78 -11.42
CA SER A 506 10.01 1.19 -11.69
C SER A 506 9.73 1.24 -13.17
N GLY A 507 8.62 0.65 -13.62
CA GLY A 507 8.26 0.55 -15.03
C GLY A 507 7.31 -0.61 -15.31
N PRO A 508 7.19 -1.06 -16.58
CA PRO A 508 6.34 -2.18 -16.95
C PRO A 508 6.73 -3.49 -16.23
N PRO A 509 5.77 -4.37 -15.85
CA PRO A 509 6.07 -5.60 -15.10
C PRO A 509 7.05 -6.58 -15.78
N GLY A 510 7.18 -6.53 -17.11
CA GLY A 510 8.21 -7.28 -17.84
C GLY A 510 9.62 -6.73 -17.59
N MET A 511 9.77 -5.40 -17.60
CA MET A 511 11.04 -4.71 -17.34
C MET A 511 11.50 -4.91 -15.89
N ILE A 512 10.57 -4.82 -14.92
CA ILE A 512 10.90 -5.04 -13.51
C ILE A 512 11.42 -6.48 -13.31
N ARG A 513 10.68 -7.50 -13.77
CA ARG A 513 11.11 -8.91 -13.64
C ARG A 513 12.46 -9.17 -14.30
N GLY A 514 12.63 -8.78 -15.58
CA GLY A 514 13.91 -8.95 -16.27
C GLY A 514 15.06 -8.19 -15.60
N GLY A 515 14.78 -7.02 -15.02
CA GLY A 515 15.76 -6.24 -14.26
C GLY A 515 16.19 -6.93 -12.97
N VAL A 516 15.25 -7.48 -12.19
CA VAL A 516 15.53 -8.31 -11.00
C VAL A 516 16.41 -9.51 -11.40
N ASP A 517 15.98 -10.26 -12.42
CA ASP A 517 16.71 -11.46 -12.91
C ASP A 517 18.13 -11.11 -13.38
N ALA A 518 18.30 -9.96 -14.04
CA ALA A 518 19.61 -9.47 -14.47
C ALA A 518 20.51 -9.11 -13.28
N LEU A 519 19.99 -8.40 -12.28
CA LEU A 519 20.74 -7.97 -11.09
C LEU A 519 21.17 -9.16 -10.23
N VAL A 520 20.25 -10.08 -9.94
CA VAL A 520 20.54 -11.32 -9.19
C VAL A 520 21.60 -12.15 -9.91
N ALA A 521 21.50 -12.28 -11.23
CA ALA A 521 22.52 -12.98 -12.03
C ALA A 521 23.89 -12.27 -12.09
N THR A 522 23.97 -10.97 -11.76
CA THR A 522 25.25 -10.27 -11.52
C THR A 522 25.75 -10.34 -10.07
N GLY A 523 25.05 -11.09 -9.20
CA GLY A 523 25.43 -11.31 -7.80
C GLY A 523 24.86 -10.28 -6.81
N MET A 524 23.86 -9.47 -7.19
CA MET A 524 23.21 -8.54 -6.26
C MET A 524 22.26 -9.31 -5.31
N PRO A 525 22.39 -9.17 -3.98
CA PRO A 525 21.44 -9.73 -3.02
C PRO A 525 20.03 -9.18 -3.20
N THR A 526 19.01 -10.02 -3.05
CA THR A 526 17.59 -9.67 -3.25
C THR A 526 17.11 -8.52 -2.36
N GLU A 527 17.68 -8.39 -1.17
CA GLU A 527 17.31 -7.38 -0.15
C GLU A 527 17.77 -5.96 -0.56
N ARG A 528 18.74 -5.90 -1.48
CA ARG A 528 19.25 -4.67 -2.11
C ARG A 528 18.51 -4.30 -3.39
N ILE A 529 17.50 -5.07 -3.81
CA ILE A 529 16.67 -4.77 -4.99
C ILE A 529 15.29 -4.29 -4.50
N ARG A 530 14.88 -3.08 -4.90
CA ARG A 530 13.65 -2.42 -4.45
C ARG A 530 12.74 -2.12 -5.64
N HIS A 531 11.50 -2.59 -5.55
CA HIS A 531 10.41 -2.23 -6.45
C HIS A 531 9.07 -2.32 -5.73
N ASP A 532 8.20 -1.34 -5.93
CA ASP A 532 6.81 -1.43 -5.47
C ASP A 532 5.96 -2.08 -6.58
N ALA A 533 5.72 -3.38 -6.48
CA ALA A 533 4.98 -4.14 -7.48
C ALA A 533 3.49 -3.82 -7.44
N LEU A 534 2.99 -3.12 -8.47
CA LEU A 534 1.62 -2.61 -8.52
C LEU A 534 0.53 -3.70 -8.42
N ASP A 535 0.83 -4.91 -8.92
CA ASP A 535 -0.08 -6.06 -8.90
C ASP A 535 -0.10 -6.80 -7.54
N GLU A 536 1.00 -6.79 -6.78
CA GLU A 536 1.07 -7.41 -5.45
C GLU A 536 0.21 -6.64 -4.43
N LEU A 537 0.12 -5.32 -4.62
CA LEU A 537 -0.72 -4.41 -3.84
C LEU A 537 -2.22 -4.50 -4.18
N VAL A 538 -2.57 -5.04 -5.36
CA VAL A 538 -3.96 -5.37 -5.72
C VAL A 538 -4.35 -6.77 -5.22
N THR A 539 -3.38 -7.65 -4.99
CA THR A 539 -3.59 -9.05 -4.58
C THR A 539 -3.27 -9.34 -3.10
N GLY A 540 -2.81 -8.34 -2.34
CA GLY A 540 -2.57 -8.50 -0.90
C GLY A 540 -1.41 -9.43 -0.54
N ARG A 541 -0.51 -9.72 -1.48
CA ARG A 541 0.72 -10.45 -1.19
C ARG A 541 1.74 -9.50 -0.54
N GLY A 542 2.00 -9.70 0.74
CA GLY A 542 3.21 -9.16 1.38
C GLY A 542 4.48 -9.77 0.76
N PRO A 543 5.66 -9.20 1.05
CA PRO A 543 6.91 -9.58 0.41
C PRO A 543 7.19 -11.08 0.56
N GLY A 544 7.31 -11.77 -0.59
CA GLY A 544 7.61 -13.18 -0.64
C GLY A 544 9.09 -13.45 -0.32
N LEU A 545 9.35 -14.24 0.72
CA LEU A 545 10.67 -14.83 0.94
C LEU A 545 10.99 -15.85 -0.18
N PRO A 546 12.27 -16.02 -0.56
CA PRO A 546 12.63 -16.75 -1.77
C PRO A 546 12.48 -18.27 -1.66
N GLY A 547 11.79 -18.85 -2.65
CA GLY A 547 12.13 -20.14 -3.26
C GLY A 547 11.98 -21.44 -2.45
N SER A 548 11.02 -22.27 -2.85
CA SER A 548 11.17 -23.74 -2.85
C SER A 548 10.81 -24.26 -4.25
N PRO A 549 11.61 -25.15 -4.87
CA PRO A 549 11.43 -25.52 -6.27
C PRO A 549 10.41 -26.66 -6.46
N LEU A 550 9.32 -26.36 -7.15
CA LEU A 550 8.35 -27.32 -7.71
C LEU A 550 7.93 -26.78 -9.09
N GLY A 551 7.91 -27.55 -10.18
CA GLY A 551 8.43 -28.90 -10.42
C GLY A 551 8.65 -29.06 -11.93
N ARG A 552 9.35 -30.12 -12.37
CA ARG A 552 9.56 -30.37 -13.81
C ARG A 552 8.24 -30.72 -14.49
N GLU A 553 7.90 -29.99 -15.56
CA GLU A 553 7.01 -30.51 -16.60
C GLU A 553 7.66 -31.73 -17.27
N VAL A 554 6.84 -32.74 -17.53
CA VAL A 554 7.14 -33.86 -18.42
C VAL A 554 6.03 -33.89 -19.46
N ASP A 555 6.37 -33.41 -20.65
CA ASP A 555 5.62 -33.61 -21.90
C ASP A 555 6.13 -34.91 -22.58
N PRO A 556 5.41 -35.47 -23.58
CA PRO A 556 4.26 -34.91 -24.30
C PRO A 556 2.91 -35.65 -24.12
#